data_AF-E1KYS7-F1
#
_entry.id   AF-E1KYS7-F1
#
_cell.length_a   1.000
_cell.length_b   1.000
_cell.length_c   1.000
_cell.angle_alpha   90.00
_cell.angle_beta   90.00
_cell.angle_gamma   90.00
#
_symmetry.space_group_name_H-M   'P 1'
#
loop_
_entity.id
_entity.type
_entity.pdbx_description
1 polymer ?
#
loop_
_entity_poly.entity_id
_entity_poly.type
_entity_poly.pdbx_seq_one_letter_code
_entity_poly.pdbx_strand_id
1 'polypeptide(L)'
;MKKKILAIMLAMLMVFNVAAPVIASANEQTERSLIEEYQEMIPQLSQNEMLKGATILEENKVKNVPLMKAYQEDIKTLAEDRSFDIPPVAQKFNEQTIYDLDSIAPRIKLLGLTGIFIHRCSTELIYKVQEAHSRAAGEVFVALVTAFNPFNSVEDIEKACEKISSVMDELKQFPDLTADDFATIYLKRVFNKSLADARKLLNNYYRDDLTEVGVKGKREFVRNSLSKEIADITKASNTQIQVKNLIELDARLKSACSQALLERDIYASPKWLSGTIDKQLNEIRNIKNKVNRYLTSEDRAKFDKELRKAQDVRRARDVSYSRAAEGVYILRDYVNELRAKYPEEFESILALREGETIHWSEFNVQSELPDPARIAKIIWLNNPSFDFLPDGFKPKDSEEIIVGYGHDNNKLEYGSYETYKNNREKLRASEEVINPDFGDENSDSNKTSNDGYLIFDFN
;
A
#
# COMPACT_ATOMS: atom_id res chain seq x y z
N MET A 1 32.36 -1.26 -5.84
CA MET A 1 31.21 -0.92 -6.71
C MET A 1 30.94 -2.01 -7.77
N LYS A 2 30.69 -3.28 -7.39
CA LYS A 2 30.63 -4.41 -8.35
C LYS A 2 29.37 -5.29 -8.28
N LYS A 3 28.36 -4.90 -7.49
CA LYS A 3 27.06 -5.58 -7.37
C LYS A 3 25.86 -4.74 -7.83
N LYS A 4 26.11 -3.60 -8.48
CA LYS A 4 25.06 -2.58 -8.73
C LYS A 4 24.42 -2.62 -10.12
N ILE A 5 24.93 -3.34 -11.12
CA ILE A 5 24.33 -3.33 -12.48
C ILE A 5 23.11 -4.27 -12.54
N LEU A 6 23.21 -5.46 -11.92
CA LEU A 6 22.15 -6.49 -11.90
C LEU A 6 20.87 -6.02 -11.20
N ALA A 7 21.02 -5.36 -10.04
CA ALA A 7 19.89 -4.89 -9.26
C ALA A 7 19.18 -3.68 -9.88
N ILE A 8 19.80 -2.97 -10.85
CA ILE A 8 19.20 -1.79 -11.48
C ILE A 8 18.11 -2.19 -12.48
N MET A 9 18.27 -3.28 -13.25
CA MET A 9 17.23 -3.76 -14.18
C MET A 9 15.95 -4.15 -13.41
N LEU A 10 16.12 -4.97 -12.36
CA LEU A 10 15.00 -5.39 -11.52
C LEU A 10 14.47 -4.22 -10.66
N ALA A 11 15.33 -3.34 -10.12
CA ALA A 11 14.87 -2.18 -9.36
C ALA A 11 14.15 -1.16 -10.25
N MET A 12 14.55 -0.92 -11.50
CA MET A 12 13.79 -0.05 -12.41
C MET A 12 12.43 -0.67 -12.75
N LEU A 13 12.37 -1.96 -13.11
CA LEU A 13 11.11 -2.67 -13.40
C LEU A 13 10.21 -2.84 -12.16
N MET A 14 10.79 -2.94 -10.95
CA MET A 14 10.06 -3.02 -9.68
C MET A 14 9.72 -1.66 -9.05
N VAL A 15 10.41 -0.56 -9.38
CA VAL A 15 10.05 0.77 -8.88
C VAL A 15 8.75 1.28 -9.52
N PHE A 16 8.40 0.83 -10.73
CA PHE A 16 7.08 1.07 -11.32
C PHE A 16 5.92 0.34 -10.61
N ASN A 17 6.19 -0.55 -9.65
CA ASN A 17 5.18 -1.35 -8.93
C ASN A 17 4.57 -0.64 -7.69
N VAL A 18 4.97 0.61 -7.36
CA VAL A 18 4.52 1.32 -6.14
C VAL A 18 3.19 2.06 -6.33
N ALA A 19 2.80 2.35 -7.56
CA ALA A 19 1.46 2.84 -7.83
C ALA A 19 0.61 1.69 -8.39
N ALA A 20 -0.71 1.85 -8.33
CA ALA A 20 -1.65 1.17 -9.24
C ALA A 20 -1.12 1.22 -10.70
N PRO A 21 -1.71 0.53 -11.70
CA PRO A 21 -1.46 0.90 -13.11
C PRO A 21 -1.39 2.43 -13.20
N VAL A 22 -0.18 2.97 -13.42
CA VAL A 22 0.02 4.41 -13.36
C VAL A 22 -0.57 4.92 -14.64
N ILE A 23 -1.70 5.60 -14.49
CA ILE A 23 -2.16 6.63 -15.39
C ILE A 23 -0.99 7.61 -15.53
N ALA A 24 -0.13 7.37 -16.53
CA ALA A 24 0.42 8.49 -17.27
C ALA A 24 -0.80 9.09 -17.94
N SER A 25 -1.22 10.25 -17.45
CA SER A 25 -2.14 11.15 -18.14
C SER A 25 -1.85 11.10 -19.63
N ALA A 26 -2.88 10.86 -20.43
CA ALA A 26 -2.85 10.91 -21.88
C ALA A 26 -2.40 12.31 -22.36
N ASN A 27 -1.09 12.50 -22.37
CA ASN A 27 -0.39 13.59 -23.02
C ASN A 27 0.87 12.96 -23.64
N GLU A 28 0.74 12.60 -24.90
CA GLU A 28 1.82 12.34 -25.87
C GLU A 28 3.07 11.66 -25.28
N GLN A 29 2.94 10.43 -24.77
CA GLN A 29 4.06 9.50 -24.82
C GLN A 29 4.05 8.87 -26.20
N THR A 30 4.98 9.30 -27.06
CA THR A 30 5.36 8.61 -28.29
C THR A 30 5.38 7.11 -28.00
N GLU A 31 4.57 6.29 -28.69
CA GLU A 31 4.57 4.84 -28.50
C GLU A 31 5.97 4.30 -28.84
N ARG A 32 6.79 4.08 -27.82
CA ARG A 32 8.15 3.57 -27.98
C ARG A 32 8.12 2.10 -28.35
N SER A 33 8.97 1.72 -29.28
CA SER A 33 9.15 0.31 -29.62
C SER A 33 9.90 -0.43 -28.50
N LEU A 34 9.71 -1.75 -28.41
CA LEU A 34 10.44 -2.61 -27.46
C LEU A 34 11.97 -2.51 -27.62
N ILE A 35 12.44 -2.25 -28.84
CA ILE A 35 13.87 -2.11 -29.15
C ILE A 35 14.42 -0.80 -28.59
N GLU A 36 13.67 0.30 -28.72
CA GLU A 36 14.04 1.60 -28.13
C GLU A 36 14.10 1.49 -26.61
N GLU A 37 13.09 0.85 -25.99
CA GLU A 37 13.04 0.64 -24.55
C GLU A 37 14.22 -0.23 -24.07
N TYR A 38 14.58 -1.27 -24.84
CA TYR A 38 15.77 -2.08 -24.59
C TYR A 38 17.04 -1.23 -24.63
N GLN A 39 17.22 -0.39 -25.64
CA GLN A 39 18.42 0.43 -25.81
C GLN A 39 18.59 1.47 -24.69
N GLU A 40 17.49 1.99 -24.17
CA GLU A 40 17.49 2.96 -23.06
C GLU A 40 17.66 2.29 -21.68
N MET A 41 16.97 1.18 -21.44
CA MET A 41 16.94 0.54 -20.12
C MET A 41 18.11 -0.42 -19.89
N ILE A 42 18.69 -0.97 -20.96
CA ILE A 42 19.76 -1.96 -20.86
C ILE A 42 21.09 -1.34 -21.29
N PRO A 43 22.12 -1.32 -20.42
CA PRO A 43 23.42 -0.79 -20.77
C PRO A 43 24.02 -1.56 -21.93
N GLN A 44 24.53 -0.84 -22.93
CA GLN A 44 25.25 -1.42 -24.06
C GLN A 44 26.62 -1.92 -23.59
N LEU A 45 26.68 -3.21 -23.23
CA LEU A 45 27.88 -3.86 -22.70
C LEU A 45 28.83 -4.24 -23.84
N SER A 46 30.13 -4.07 -23.60
CA SER A 46 31.15 -4.65 -24.49
C SER A 46 31.18 -6.18 -24.38
N GLN A 47 31.66 -6.87 -25.41
CA GLN A 47 31.78 -8.34 -25.41
C GLN A 47 32.54 -8.87 -24.18
N ASN A 48 33.59 -8.16 -23.75
CA ASN A 48 34.36 -8.49 -22.54
C ASN A 48 33.52 -8.40 -21.26
N GLU A 49 32.59 -7.47 -21.18
CA GLU A 49 31.69 -7.33 -20.03
C GLU A 49 30.60 -8.39 -20.03
N MET A 50 30.07 -8.75 -21.20
CA MET A 50 29.06 -9.80 -21.36
C MET A 50 29.61 -11.18 -20.99
N LEU A 51 30.87 -11.45 -21.33
CA LEU A 51 31.57 -12.71 -21.08
C LEU A 51 32.30 -12.76 -19.73
N LYS A 52 32.14 -11.73 -18.89
CA LYS A 52 32.88 -11.63 -17.64
C LYS A 52 32.56 -12.80 -16.71
N GLY A 53 33.58 -13.61 -16.42
CA GLY A 53 33.45 -14.81 -15.59
C GLY A 53 32.91 -16.04 -16.32
N ALA A 54 32.72 -15.96 -17.64
CA ALA A 54 32.41 -17.10 -18.48
C ALA A 54 33.66 -17.96 -18.72
N THR A 55 33.46 -19.25 -18.97
CA THR A 55 34.53 -20.19 -19.31
C THR A 55 34.63 -20.26 -20.83
N ILE A 56 35.65 -19.61 -21.39
CA ILE A 56 35.97 -19.66 -22.82
C ILE A 56 36.70 -20.98 -23.11
N LEU A 57 36.24 -21.68 -24.15
CA LEU A 57 36.80 -22.95 -24.63
C LEU A 57 37.51 -22.71 -25.97
N GLU A 58 38.17 -23.74 -26.49
CA GLU A 58 38.72 -23.73 -27.85
C GLU A 58 37.61 -23.63 -28.91
N GLU A 59 37.98 -23.29 -30.16
CA GLU A 59 37.07 -23.23 -31.31
C GLU A 59 35.89 -22.25 -31.18
N ASN A 60 36.11 -21.07 -30.57
CA ASN A 60 35.08 -20.03 -30.46
C ASN A 60 33.84 -20.47 -29.64
N LYS A 61 34.04 -21.32 -28.62
CA LYS A 61 32.97 -21.84 -27.76
C LYS A 61 33.06 -21.26 -26.35
N VAL A 62 31.94 -21.19 -25.66
CA VAL A 62 31.84 -20.65 -24.29
C VAL A 62 30.78 -21.38 -23.47
N LYS A 63 31.02 -21.54 -22.17
CA LYS A 63 30.05 -22.06 -21.20
C LYS A 63 30.02 -21.25 -19.92
N ASN A 64 29.01 -21.51 -19.09
CA ASN A 64 28.81 -20.85 -17.79
C ASN A 64 28.83 -19.31 -17.88
N VAL A 65 28.00 -18.73 -18.77
CA VAL A 65 27.91 -17.28 -18.94
C VAL A 65 27.13 -16.64 -17.79
N PRO A 66 27.76 -15.93 -16.84
CA PRO A 66 27.08 -15.49 -15.62
C PRO A 66 25.97 -14.47 -15.88
N LEU A 67 26.12 -13.66 -16.94
CA LEU A 67 25.12 -12.66 -17.31
C LEU A 67 23.83 -13.32 -17.83
N MET A 68 23.92 -14.37 -18.64
CA MET A 68 22.73 -15.13 -19.07
C MET A 68 22.01 -15.77 -17.88
N LYS A 69 22.77 -16.31 -16.91
CA LYS A 69 22.21 -16.85 -15.66
C LYS A 69 21.45 -15.78 -14.87
N ALA A 70 22.00 -14.59 -14.75
CA ALA A 70 21.33 -13.46 -14.10
C ALA A 70 20.00 -13.10 -14.77
N TYR A 71 20.01 -12.89 -16.10
CA TYR A 71 18.79 -12.61 -16.86
C TYR A 71 17.74 -13.72 -16.71
N GLN A 72 18.16 -14.99 -16.63
CA GLN A 72 17.24 -16.10 -16.40
C GLN A 72 16.57 -16.03 -15.01
N GLU A 73 17.36 -15.77 -13.96
CA GLU A 73 16.85 -15.62 -12.59
C GLU A 73 15.88 -14.42 -12.47
N ASP A 74 16.19 -13.32 -13.17
CA ASP A 74 15.35 -12.13 -13.23
C ASP A 74 14.03 -12.41 -13.97
N ILE A 75 14.09 -13.05 -15.15
CA ILE A 75 12.89 -13.45 -15.91
C ILE A 75 12.03 -14.40 -15.10
N LYS A 76 12.62 -15.36 -14.37
CA LYS A 76 11.88 -16.26 -13.50
C LYS A 76 11.13 -15.50 -12.41
N THR A 77 11.81 -14.58 -11.74
CA THR A 77 11.20 -13.74 -10.68
C THR A 77 10.07 -12.88 -11.25
N LEU A 78 10.29 -12.26 -12.40
CA LEU A 78 9.28 -11.47 -13.09
C LEU A 78 8.10 -12.35 -13.53
N ALA A 79 8.35 -13.51 -14.10
CA ALA A 79 7.32 -14.44 -14.55
C ALA A 79 6.47 -14.95 -13.38
N GLU A 80 7.07 -15.23 -12.21
CA GLU A 80 6.34 -15.61 -11.00
C GLU A 80 5.42 -14.45 -10.53
N ASP A 81 5.93 -13.22 -10.44
CA ASP A 81 5.15 -12.02 -10.08
C ASP A 81 4.03 -11.74 -11.09
N ARG A 82 4.33 -11.93 -12.38
CA ARG A 82 3.39 -11.70 -13.48
C ARG A 82 2.57 -12.94 -13.87
N SER A 83 2.64 -14.03 -13.08
CA SER A 83 2.10 -15.39 -13.34
C SER A 83 2.09 -15.76 -14.82
N PHE A 84 3.29 -15.71 -15.37
CA PHE A 84 3.61 -16.10 -16.72
C PHE A 84 4.29 -17.46 -16.67
N ASP A 85 3.78 -18.45 -17.40
CA ASP A 85 4.39 -19.77 -17.41
C ASP A 85 5.62 -19.77 -18.32
N ILE A 86 6.78 -20.16 -17.76
CA ILE A 86 8.05 -20.26 -18.50
C ILE A 86 8.42 -21.72 -18.77
N PRO A 87 9.07 -22.02 -19.91
CA PRO A 87 9.49 -23.37 -20.25
C PRO A 87 10.48 -23.96 -19.23
N PRO A 88 10.56 -25.29 -19.07
CA PRO A 88 11.50 -25.94 -18.14
C PRO A 88 12.96 -25.52 -18.32
N VAL A 89 13.39 -25.27 -19.57
CA VAL A 89 14.75 -24.80 -19.88
C VAL A 89 15.05 -23.42 -19.27
N ALA A 90 14.03 -22.59 -19.10
CA ALA A 90 14.13 -21.27 -18.47
C ALA A 90 13.99 -21.33 -16.93
N GLN A 91 13.65 -22.47 -16.34
CA GLN A 91 13.51 -22.59 -14.88
C GLN A 91 14.83 -22.81 -14.14
N LYS A 92 15.85 -23.37 -14.82
CA LYS A 92 17.17 -23.64 -14.23
C LYS A 92 18.28 -23.47 -15.26
N PHE A 93 19.26 -22.61 -14.96
CA PHE A 93 20.42 -22.42 -15.81
C PHE A 93 21.29 -23.68 -15.82
N ASN A 94 21.70 -24.12 -17.00
CA ASN A 94 22.63 -25.22 -17.17
C ASN A 94 24.04 -24.69 -17.47
N GLU A 95 24.90 -24.72 -16.47
CA GLU A 95 26.29 -24.23 -16.55
C GLU A 95 27.17 -25.07 -17.50
N GLN A 96 26.73 -26.29 -17.84
CA GLN A 96 27.45 -27.18 -18.77
C GLN A 96 27.05 -26.99 -20.23
N THR A 97 26.00 -26.21 -20.53
CA THR A 97 25.63 -25.92 -21.92
C THR A 97 26.74 -25.10 -22.58
N ILE A 98 27.16 -25.56 -23.76
CA ILE A 98 28.19 -24.93 -24.58
C ILE A 98 27.50 -24.15 -25.69
N TYR A 99 27.84 -22.88 -25.83
CA TYR A 99 27.35 -21.98 -26.85
C TYR A 99 28.50 -21.53 -27.75
N ASP A 100 28.18 -21.12 -28.97
CA ASP A 100 29.11 -20.36 -29.80
C ASP A 100 29.29 -18.96 -29.22
N LEU A 101 30.53 -18.47 -29.17
CA LEU A 101 30.89 -17.19 -28.56
C LEU A 101 30.11 -16.03 -29.19
N ASP A 102 29.98 -16.06 -30.52
CA ASP A 102 29.30 -15.02 -31.31
C ASP A 102 27.78 -15.01 -31.06
N SER A 103 27.22 -16.12 -30.55
CA SER A 103 25.80 -16.22 -30.21
C SER A 103 25.46 -15.62 -28.84
N ILE A 104 26.44 -15.29 -28.00
CA ILE A 104 26.16 -14.82 -26.63
C ILE A 104 25.51 -13.43 -26.61
N ALA A 105 26.01 -12.51 -27.42
CA ALA A 105 25.45 -11.16 -27.50
C ALA A 105 23.97 -11.15 -27.91
N PRO A 106 23.57 -11.80 -29.03
CA PRO A 106 22.17 -11.85 -29.43
C PRO A 106 21.28 -12.62 -28.43
N ARG A 107 21.79 -13.65 -27.74
CA ARG A 107 21.04 -14.35 -26.68
C ARG A 107 20.73 -13.44 -25.49
N ILE A 108 21.70 -12.65 -25.02
CA ILE A 108 21.49 -11.71 -23.92
C ILE A 108 20.50 -10.61 -24.34
N LYS A 109 20.59 -10.13 -25.58
CA LYS A 109 19.61 -9.20 -26.16
C LYS A 109 18.19 -9.80 -26.14
N LEU A 110 18.02 -11.02 -26.62
CA LEU A 110 16.72 -11.71 -26.64
C LEU A 110 16.13 -11.88 -25.23
N LEU A 111 16.96 -12.26 -24.25
CA LEU A 111 16.52 -12.37 -22.85
C LEU A 111 16.07 -11.02 -22.27
N GLY A 112 16.83 -9.95 -22.54
CA GLY A 112 16.45 -8.60 -22.12
C GLY A 112 15.12 -8.15 -22.73
N LEU A 113 14.96 -8.31 -24.05
CA LEU A 113 13.69 -8.02 -24.75
C LEU A 113 12.52 -8.84 -24.20
N THR A 114 12.75 -10.12 -23.90
CA THR A 114 11.74 -11.01 -23.31
C THR A 114 11.27 -10.50 -21.94
N GLY A 115 12.19 -10.02 -21.10
CA GLY A 115 11.84 -9.44 -19.79
C GLY A 115 10.97 -8.19 -19.94
N ILE A 116 11.33 -7.27 -20.85
CA ILE A 116 10.55 -6.06 -21.12
C ILE A 116 9.17 -6.43 -21.70
N PHE A 117 9.12 -7.40 -22.61
CA PHE A 117 7.87 -7.88 -23.19
C PHE A 117 6.92 -8.46 -22.13
N ILE A 118 7.40 -9.30 -21.21
CA ILE A 118 6.59 -9.83 -20.09
C ILE A 118 6.05 -8.68 -19.24
N HIS A 119 6.89 -7.67 -18.96
CA HIS A 119 6.48 -6.49 -18.21
C HIS A 119 5.34 -5.74 -18.91
N ARG A 120 5.51 -5.39 -20.19
CA ARG A 120 4.49 -4.70 -20.99
C ARG A 120 3.19 -5.50 -21.11
N CYS A 121 3.28 -6.82 -21.30
CA CYS A 121 2.09 -7.68 -21.30
C CYS A 121 1.29 -7.56 -19.98
N SER A 122 2.00 -7.40 -18.86
CA SER A 122 1.39 -7.30 -17.53
C SER A 122 0.87 -5.91 -17.16
N THR A 123 1.13 -4.89 -17.99
CA THR A 123 0.71 -3.49 -17.78
C THR A 123 -0.26 -3.00 -18.86
N GLU A 124 0.03 -3.27 -20.13
CA GLU A 124 -0.73 -2.77 -21.29
C GLU A 124 -1.80 -3.76 -21.77
N LEU A 125 -1.61 -5.06 -21.58
CA LEU A 125 -2.55 -6.07 -22.10
C LEU A 125 -3.51 -6.63 -21.05
N ILE A 126 -3.53 -6.09 -19.82
CA ILE A 126 -4.32 -6.63 -18.68
C ILE A 126 -5.80 -6.85 -19.03
N TYR A 127 -6.35 -5.97 -19.87
CA TYR A 127 -7.76 -5.94 -20.24
C TYR A 127 -8.07 -6.69 -21.54
N LYS A 128 -7.06 -7.27 -22.19
CA LYS A 128 -7.24 -8.01 -23.44
C LYS A 128 -7.84 -9.39 -23.20
N VAL A 129 -8.45 -9.95 -24.24
CA VAL A 129 -8.96 -11.32 -24.23
C VAL A 129 -7.86 -12.34 -23.91
N GLN A 130 -8.25 -13.49 -23.35
CA GLN A 130 -7.32 -14.57 -22.99
C GLN A 130 -6.45 -15.03 -24.17
N GLU A 131 -6.93 -14.92 -25.41
CA GLU A 131 -6.18 -15.26 -26.62
C GLU A 131 -4.92 -14.41 -26.78
N ALA A 132 -4.98 -13.10 -26.50
CA ALA A 132 -3.84 -12.21 -26.56
C ALA A 132 -2.75 -12.66 -25.57
N HIS A 133 -3.16 -13.01 -24.35
CA HIS A 133 -2.25 -13.52 -23.33
C HIS A 133 -1.68 -14.90 -23.67
N SER A 134 -2.47 -15.80 -24.25
CA SER A 134 -2.00 -17.12 -24.69
C SER A 134 -0.98 -16.99 -25.83
N ARG A 135 -1.18 -16.06 -26.77
CA ARG A 135 -0.22 -15.76 -27.83
C ARG A 135 1.06 -15.14 -27.26
N ALA A 136 0.95 -14.18 -26.35
CA ALA A 136 2.09 -13.63 -25.62
C ALA A 136 2.91 -14.74 -24.93
N ALA A 137 2.23 -15.67 -24.26
CA ALA A 137 2.83 -16.83 -23.62
C ALA A 137 3.59 -17.74 -24.60
N GLY A 138 3.00 -17.98 -25.77
CA GLY A 138 3.65 -18.72 -26.85
C GLY A 138 4.94 -18.06 -27.34
N GLU A 139 4.92 -16.74 -27.57
CA GLU A 139 6.10 -16.02 -28.05
C GLU A 139 7.22 -15.97 -27.02
N VAL A 140 6.90 -15.74 -25.74
CA VAL A 140 7.89 -15.81 -24.66
C VAL A 140 8.47 -17.23 -24.54
N PHE A 141 7.64 -18.27 -24.68
CA PHE A 141 8.11 -19.65 -24.68
C PHE A 141 9.12 -19.88 -25.82
N VAL A 142 8.79 -19.46 -27.04
CA VAL A 142 9.68 -19.57 -28.21
C VAL A 142 10.96 -18.78 -28.01
N ALA A 143 10.89 -17.54 -27.54
CA ALA A 143 12.05 -16.69 -27.29
C ALA A 143 13.01 -17.32 -26.27
N LEU A 144 12.49 -17.84 -25.16
CA LEU A 144 13.30 -18.48 -24.12
C LEU A 144 13.92 -19.79 -24.59
N VAL A 145 13.15 -20.66 -25.28
CA VAL A 145 13.70 -21.87 -25.88
C VAL A 145 14.79 -21.52 -26.89
N THR A 146 14.58 -20.48 -27.69
CA THR A 146 15.55 -20.04 -28.69
C THR A 146 16.83 -19.51 -28.05
N ALA A 147 16.70 -18.69 -27.00
CA ALA A 147 17.81 -18.11 -26.26
C ALA A 147 18.66 -19.16 -25.54
N PHE A 148 18.06 -20.24 -25.03
CA PHE A 148 18.79 -21.26 -24.28
C PHE A 148 19.22 -22.48 -25.09
N ASN A 149 18.66 -22.70 -26.29
CA ASN A 149 19.07 -23.79 -27.18
C ASN A 149 20.43 -23.49 -27.84
N PRO A 150 21.50 -24.26 -27.55
CA PRO A 150 22.83 -24.00 -28.10
C PRO A 150 22.94 -24.23 -29.62
N PHE A 151 22.01 -24.97 -30.22
CA PHE A 151 22.04 -25.30 -31.65
C PHE A 151 21.44 -24.24 -32.56
N ASN A 152 20.79 -23.22 -32.00
CA ASN A 152 20.25 -22.12 -32.80
C ASN A 152 21.36 -21.21 -33.29
N SER A 153 21.28 -20.86 -34.57
CA SER A 153 22.22 -19.94 -35.19
C SER A 153 22.00 -18.51 -34.72
N VAL A 154 22.99 -17.64 -34.94
CA VAL A 154 22.87 -16.20 -34.69
C VAL A 154 21.67 -15.61 -35.43
N GLU A 155 21.43 -16.05 -36.66
CA GLU A 155 20.31 -15.59 -37.49
C GLU A 155 18.95 -15.98 -36.88
N ASP A 156 18.83 -17.20 -36.35
CA ASP A 156 17.58 -17.65 -35.70
C ASP A 156 17.28 -16.83 -34.42
N ILE A 157 18.32 -16.46 -33.67
CA ILE A 157 18.19 -15.67 -32.44
C ILE A 157 17.80 -14.22 -32.78
N GLU A 158 18.40 -13.62 -33.81
CA GLU A 158 18.02 -12.27 -34.24
C GLU A 158 16.60 -12.22 -34.82
N LYS A 159 16.18 -13.25 -35.58
CA LYS A 159 14.78 -13.38 -36.01
C LYS A 159 13.81 -13.44 -34.82
N ALA A 160 14.18 -14.14 -33.75
CA ALA A 160 13.38 -14.16 -32.53
C ALA A 160 13.34 -12.79 -31.82
N CYS A 161 14.45 -12.02 -31.84
CA CYS A 161 14.46 -10.65 -31.33
C CYS A 161 13.51 -9.74 -32.12
N GLU A 162 13.49 -9.84 -33.44
CA GLU A 162 12.57 -9.08 -34.30
C GLU A 162 11.12 -9.49 -34.02
N LYS A 163 10.85 -10.79 -33.96
CA LYS A 163 9.49 -11.31 -33.74
C LYS A 163 8.90 -10.88 -32.40
N ILE A 164 9.64 -11.03 -31.30
CA ILE A 164 9.11 -10.63 -29.98
C ILE A 164 8.92 -9.10 -29.87
N SER A 165 9.73 -8.34 -30.62
CA SER A 165 9.59 -6.87 -30.68
C SER A 165 8.35 -6.45 -31.46
N SER A 166 8.00 -7.15 -32.55
CA SER A 166 6.85 -6.80 -33.39
C SER A 166 5.51 -7.33 -32.86
N VAL A 167 5.52 -8.46 -32.14
CA VAL A 167 4.27 -9.09 -31.68
C VAL A 167 3.53 -8.21 -30.66
N MET A 168 4.22 -7.35 -29.90
CA MET A 168 3.53 -6.47 -28.96
C MET A 168 2.49 -5.57 -29.65
N ASP A 169 2.83 -5.02 -30.82
CA ASP A 169 1.91 -4.17 -31.59
C ASP A 169 0.73 -4.98 -32.15
N GLU A 170 0.98 -6.24 -32.55
CA GLU A 170 -0.08 -7.18 -32.96
C GLU A 170 -1.02 -7.50 -31.78
N LEU A 171 -0.47 -7.71 -30.58
CA LEU A 171 -1.26 -8.06 -29.39
C LEU A 171 -2.14 -6.91 -28.90
N LYS A 172 -1.69 -5.66 -29.05
CA LYS A 172 -2.51 -4.48 -28.73
C LYS A 172 -3.78 -4.39 -29.56
N GLN A 173 -3.76 -4.92 -30.79
CA GLN A 173 -4.91 -4.92 -31.70
C GLN A 173 -5.97 -5.96 -31.34
N PHE A 174 -5.69 -6.87 -30.40
CA PHE A 174 -6.71 -7.81 -29.92
C PHE A 174 -7.86 -7.06 -29.23
N PRO A 175 -9.08 -7.61 -29.27
CA PRO A 175 -10.21 -7.01 -28.59
C PRO A 175 -9.97 -7.00 -27.07
N ASP A 176 -10.49 -5.96 -26.44
CA ASP A 176 -10.59 -5.90 -24.97
C ASP A 176 -11.75 -6.78 -24.49
N LEU A 177 -11.69 -7.15 -23.21
CA LEU A 177 -12.72 -7.93 -22.54
C LEU A 177 -14.02 -7.12 -22.44
N THR A 178 -15.13 -7.77 -22.77
CA THR A 178 -16.47 -7.23 -22.55
C THR A 178 -16.96 -7.56 -21.13
N ALA A 179 -18.07 -6.95 -20.72
CA ALA A 179 -18.64 -7.12 -19.40
C ALA A 179 -19.09 -8.57 -19.12
N ASP A 180 -19.53 -9.28 -20.15
CA ASP A 180 -20.06 -10.65 -20.08
C ASP A 180 -18.98 -11.73 -20.20
N ASP A 181 -17.77 -11.37 -20.63
CA ASP A 181 -16.64 -12.29 -20.70
C ASP A 181 -16.20 -12.75 -19.30
N PHE A 182 -15.58 -13.92 -19.25
CA PHE A 182 -14.97 -14.41 -18.02
C PHE A 182 -13.67 -13.65 -17.73
N ALA A 183 -13.53 -13.19 -16.48
CA ALA A 183 -12.33 -12.49 -16.03
C ALA A 183 -11.10 -13.39 -16.14
N THR A 184 -10.08 -12.90 -16.85
CA THR A 184 -8.79 -13.57 -17.01
C THR A 184 -8.02 -13.61 -15.69
N ILE A 185 -7.02 -14.48 -15.60
CA ILE A 185 -6.14 -14.57 -14.42
C ILE A 185 -5.41 -13.24 -14.14
N TYR A 186 -5.11 -12.48 -15.19
CA TYR A 186 -4.44 -11.19 -15.11
C TYR A 186 -5.32 -10.14 -14.44
N LEU A 187 -6.58 -10.05 -14.85
CA LEU A 187 -7.56 -9.15 -14.25
C LEU A 187 -7.81 -9.51 -12.77
N LYS A 188 -7.94 -10.82 -12.49
CA LYS A 188 -8.08 -11.31 -11.11
C LYS A 188 -6.88 -11.01 -10.24
N ARG A 189 -5.65 -10.96 -10.78
CA ARG A 189 -4.47 -10.60 -10.00
C ARG A 189 -4.54 -9.17 -9.48
N VAL A 190 -4.94 -8.22 -10.33
CA VAL A 190 -5.09 -6.81 -9.94
C VAL A 190 -6.08 -6.71 -8.77
N PHE A 191 -7.22 -7.40 -8.88
CA PHE A 191 -8.20 -7.49 -7.81
C PHE A 191 -7.65 -8.16 -6.53
N ASN A 192 -6.92 -9.27 -6.67
CA ASN A 192 -6.34 -9.99 -5.53
C ASN A 192 -5.31 -9.16 -4.75
N LYS A 193 -4.63 -8.21 -5.40
CA LYS A 193 -3.76 -7.23 -4.72
C LYS A 193 -4.58 -6.35 -3.76
N SER A 194 -5.68 -5.78 -4.25
CA SER A 194 -6.63 -5.00 -3.43
C SER A 194 -7.21 -5.84 -2.28
N LEU A 195 -7.51 -7.11 -2.53
CA LEU A 195 -7.98 -8.05 -1.50
C LEU A 195 -6.92 -8.33 -0.42
N ALA A 196 -5.65 -8.47 -0.82
CA ALA A 196 -4.55 -8.64 0.12
C ALA A 196 -4.34 -7.39 0.99
N ASP A 197 -4.45 -6.20 0.42
CA ASP A 197 -4.35 -4.94 1.16
C ASP A 197 -5.54 -4.74 2.12
N ALA A 198 -6.76 -5.12 1.71
CA ALA A 198 -7.93 -5.15 2.59
C ALA A 198 -7.74 -6.08 3.80
N ARG A 199 -7.10 -7.25 3.61
CA ARG A 199 -6.77 -8.15 4.73
C ARG A 199 -5.72 -7.56 5.69
N LYS A 200 -4.78 -6.76 5.18
CA LYS A 200 -3.81 -6.05 6.04
C LYS A 200 -4.52 -5.01 6.92
N LEU A 201 -5.53 -4.30 6.39
CA LEU A 201 -6.32 -3.32 7.17
C LEU A 201 -6.93 -3.93 8.45
N LEU A 202 -7.38 -5.18 8.41
CA LEU A 202 -7.98 -5.84 9.58
C LEU A 202 -7.02 -5.98 10.77
N ASN A 203 -5.71 -6.03 10.50
CA ASN A 203 -4.69 -6.35 11.51
C ASN A 203 -4.04 -5.11 12.13
N ASN A 204 -4.24 -3.94 11.53
CA ASN A 204 -3.55 -2.70 11.84
C ASN A 204 -4.48 -1.71 12.55
N TYR A 205 -3.90 -0.79 13.32
CA TYR A 205 -4.61 0.39 13.85
C TYR A 205 -4.54 1.54 12.85
N TYR A 206 -5.53 2.45 12.91
CA TYR A 206 -5.46 3.70 12.18
C TYR A 206 -4.51 4.67 12.89
N ARG A 207 -3.73 5.41 12.09
CA ARG A 207 -2.95 6.55 12.52
C ARG A 207 -3.18 7.73 11.59
N ASP A 208 -3.27 8.90 12.21
CA ASP A 208 -3.46 10.19 11.57
C ASP A 208 -2.35 10.54 10.55
N ASP A 209 -1.13 10.04 10.76
CA ASP A 209 0.01 10.26 9.87
C ASP A 209 0.08 9.25 8.70
N LEU A 210 -0.90 8.36 8.59
CA LEU A 210 -0.97 7.27 7.60
C LEU A 210 0.22 6.30 7.61
N THR A 211 1.06 6.32 8.66
CA THR A 211 2.16 5.34 8.82
C THR A 211 1.63 3.93 9.08
N GLU A 212 0.42 3.85 9.64
CA GLU A 212 -0.33 2.63 9.86
C GLU A 212 -1.80 2.91 9.50
N VAL A 213 -2.41 2.04 8.70
CA VAL A 213 -3.81 2.16 8.29
C VAL A 213 -4.49 0.84 8.58
N GLY A 214 -5.57 0.89 9.36
CA GLY A 214 -6.37 -0.29 9.65
C GLY A 214 -7.54 -0.02 10.59
N VAL A 215 -8.32 -1.07 10.84
CA VAL A 215 -9.61 -0.98 11.54
C VAL A 215 -9.61 -1.66 12.92
N LYS A 216 -8.44 -2.04 13.44
CA LYS A 216 -8.34 -2.77 14.71
C LYS A 216 -8.84 -1.97 15.91
N GLY A 217 -8.76 -0.64 15.84
CA GLY A 217 -9.29 0.30 16.84
C GLY A 217 -10.80 0.55 16.77
N LYS A 218 -11.47 0.05 15.72
CA LYS A 218 -12.91 0.26 15.49
C LYS A 218 -13.77 -0.70 16.32
N ARG A 219 -15.08 -0.44 16.33
CA ARG A 219 -16.11 -1.32 16.92
C ARG A 219 -15.95 -2.76 16.45
N GLU A 220 -16.21 -3.69 17.37
CA GLU A 220 -16.19 -5.12 17.04
C GLU A 220 -17.16 -5.46 15.91
N PHE A 221 -18.35 -4.84 15.88
CA PHE A 221 -19.31 -4.99 14.79
C PHE A 221 -18.71 -4.64 13.43
N VAL A 222 -18.03 -3.50 13.30
CA VAL A 222 -17.39 -3.03 12.05
C VAL A 222 -16.34 -4.06 11.60
N ARG A 223 -15.46 -4.49 12.51
CA ARG A 223 -14.40 -5.45 12.20
C ARG A 223 -14.96 -6.80 11.75
N ASN A 224 -15.96 -7.32 12.47
CA ASN A 224 -16.56 -8.63 12.16
C ASN A 224 -17.32 -8.58 10.83
N SER A 225 -18.08 -7.51 10.59
CA SER A 225 -18.81 -7.31 9.34
C SER A 225 -17.87 -7.13 8.15
N LEU A 226 -16.81 -6.32 8.27
CA LEU A 226 -15.80 -6.18 7.22
C LEU A 226 -15.05 -7.51 6.97
N SER A 227 -14.67 -8.23 8.03
CA SER A 227 -14.01 -9.53 7.89
C SER A 227 -14.89 -10.54 7.16
N LYS A 228 -16.19 -10.54 7.44
CA LYS A 228 -17.16 -11.40 6.74
C LYS A 228 -17.29 -10.99 5.28
N GLU A 229 -17.44 -9.70 4.98
CA GLU A 229 -17.53 -9.19 3.61
C GLU A 229 -16.28 -9.56 2.80
N ILE A 230 -15.07 -9.37 3.35
CA ILE A 230 -13.81 -9.77 2.71
C ILE A 230 -13.78 -11.29 2.44
N ALA A 231 -14.27 -12.11 3.35
CA ALA A 231 -14.32 -13.56 3.18
C ALA A 231 -15.31 -13.97 2.06
N ASP A 232 -16.49 -13.37 2.03
CA ASP A 232 -17.52 -13.62 1.02
C ASP A 232 -17.03 -13.18 -0.37
N ILE A 233 -16.44 -11.99 -0.47
CA ILE A 233 -15.78 -11.47 -1.68
C ILE A 233 -14.64 -12.38 -2.14
N THR A 234 -13.79 -12.83 -1.21
CA THR A 234 -12.69 -13.77 -1.51
C THR A 234 -13.25 -15.04 -2.16
N LYS A 235 -14.29 -15.63 -1.55
CA LYS A 235 -14.92 -16.86 -2.05
C LYS A 235 -15.50 -16.66 -3.46
N ALA A 236 -16.19 -15.54 -3.68
CA ALA A 236 -16.77 -15.20 -4.99
C ALA A 236 -15.69 -14.96 -6.07
N SER A 237 -14.57 -14.33 -5.73
CA SER A 237 -13.49 -14.05 -6.69
C SER A 237 -12.73 -15.31 -7.17
N ASN A 238 -12.70 -16.35 -6.32
CA ASN A 238 -12.01 -17.60 -6.62
C ASN A 238 -12.76 -18.48 -7.64
N THR A 239 -14.06 -18.26 -7.86
CA THR A 239 -14.82 -19.00 -8.87
C THR A 239 -14.64 -18.41 -10.26
N GLN A 240 -15.06 -19.13 -11.30
CA GLN A 240 -15.15 -18.57 -12.64
C GLN A 240 -16.21 -17.44 -12.62
N ILE A 241 -15.76 -16.21 -12.85
CA ILE A 241 -16.54 -14.98 -12.65
C ILE A 241 -16.44 -14.11 -13.91
N GLN A 242 -17.55 -13.45 -14.26
CA GLN A 242 -17.57 -12.49 -15.36
C GLN A 242 -16.91 -11.16 -14.97
N VAL A 243 -16.39 -10.43 -15.94
CA VAL A 243 -15.71 -9.14 -15.71
C VAL A 243 -16.63 -8.16 -14.97
N LYS A 244 -17.89 -8.02 -15.37
CA LYS A 244 -18.85 -7.14 -14.68
C LYS A 244 -19.01 -7.46 -13.19
N ASN A 245 -19.10 -8.74 -12.85
CA ASN A 245 -19.26 -9.17 -11.47
C ASN A 245 -17.96 -8.92 -10.68
N LEU A 246 -16.78 -9.04 -11.30
CA LEU A 246 -15.51 -8.74 -10.66
C LEU A 246 -15.38 -7.23 -10.36
N ILE A 247 -15.84 -6.36 -11.25
CA ILE A 247 -15.88 -4.90 -11.05
C ILE A 247 -16.81 -4.55 -9.87
N GLU A 248 -17.98 -5.19 -9.79
CA GLU A 248 -18.89 -5.01 -8.65
C GLU A 248 -18.28 -5.50 -7.34
N LEU A 249 -17.53 -6.62 -7.34
CA LEU A 249 -16.80 -7.09 -6.16
C LEU A 249 -15.70 -6.11 -5.73
N ASP A 250 -15.00 -5.46 -6.66
CA ASP A 250 -14.02 -4.40 -6.34
C ASP A 250 -14.69 -3.20 -5.68
N ALA A 251 -15.83 -2.77 -6.21
CA ALA A 251 -16.63 -1.69 -5.62
C ALA A 251 -17.10 -2.04 -4.21
N ARG A 252 -17.63 -3.27 -4.01
CA ARG A 252 -18.02 -3.78 -2.68
C ARG A 252 -16.86 -3.76 -1.69
N LEU A 253 -15.71 -4.28 -2.11
CA LEU A 253 -14.51 -4.36 -1.27
C LEU A 253 -14.05 -2.97 -0.82
N LYS A 254 -13.93 -2.04 -1.78
CA LYS A 254 -13.43 -0.69 -1.52
C LYS A 254 -14.40 0.15 -0.71
N SER A 255 -15.69 0.07 -1.03
CA SER A 255 -16.72 0.74 -0.24
C SER A 255 -16.71 0.24 1.20
N ALA A 256 -16.74 -1.08 1.42
CA ALA A 256 -16.68 -1.64 2.77
C ALA A 256 -15.43 -1.20 3.54
N CYS A 257 -14.25 -1.19 2.88
CA CYS A 257 -13.01 -0.74 3.51
C CYS A 257 -13.01 0.76 3.82
N SER A 258 -13.48 1.62 2.91
CA SER A 258 -13.50 3.07 3.11
C SER A 258 -14.47 3.44 4.23
N GLN A 259 -15.65 2.84 4.24
CA GLN A 259 -16.65 3.10 5.28
C GLN A 259 -16.20 2.59 6.65
N ALA A 260 -15.54 1.43 6.70
CA ALA A 260 -14.97 0.94 7.96
C ALA A 260 -13.83 1.82 8.49
N LEU A 261 -13.08 2.49 7.61
CA LEU A 261 -12.05 3.44 8.02
C LEU A 261 -12.65 4.76 8.52
N LEU A 262 -13.75 5.23 7.93
CA LEU A 262 -14.46 6.46 8.31
C LEU A 262 -15.20 6.35 9.66
N GLU A 263 -15.47 5.13 10.11
CA GLU A 263 -16.05 4.90 11.44
C GLU A 263 -15.17 5.43 12.57
N ARG A 264 -15.77 5.83 13.70
CA ARG A 264 -15.04 6.32 14.87
C ARG A 264 -14.15 5.22 15.46
N ASP A 265 -12.91 5.58 15.81
CA ASP A 265 -12.04 4.73 16.62
C ASP A 265 -12.50 4.73 18.08
N ILE A 266 -12.75 3.53 18.61
CA ILE A 266 -13.15 3.34 20.01
C ILE A 266 -11.96 2.98 20.88
N TYR A 267 -10.98 2.26 20.32
CA TYR A 267 -9.89 1.67 21.08
C TYR A 267 -8.55 2.25 20.65
N ALA A 268 -7.81 2.79 21.62
CA ALA A 268 -6.45 3.27 21.43
C ALA A 268 -5.49 2.10 21.12
N SER A 269 -4.49 2.36 20.27
CA SER A 269 -3.48 1.34 19.98
C SER A 269 -2.59 1.05 21.20
N PRO A 270 -2.27 -0.22 21.49
CA PRO A 270 -1.36 -0.57 22.59
C PRO A 270 0.01 0.09 22.48
N LYS A 271 0.50 0.28 21.24
CA LYS A 271 1.77 0.96 20.95
C LYS A 271 1.74 2.43 21.35
N TRP A 272 0.63 3.14 21.11
CA TRP A 272 0.48 4.52 21.57
C TRP A 272 0.29 4.59 23.09
N LEU A 273 -0.52 3.71 23.69
CA LEU A 273 -0.70 3.67 25.15
C LEU A 273 0.64 3.48 25.88
N SER A 274 1.44 2.51 25.44
CA SER A 274 2.77 2.25 26.03
C SER A 274 3.82 3.31 25.66
N GLY A 275 3.79 3.79 24.41
CA GLY A 275 4.76 4.76 23.91
C GLY A 275 4.54 6.18 24.45
N THR A 276 3.32 6.50 24.86
CA THR A 276 2.88 7.84 25.23
C THR A 276 2.38 7.88 26.67
N ILE A 277 1.25 7.24 26.96
CA ILE A 277 0.58 7.34 28.27
C ILE A 277 1.43 6.74 29.38
N ASP A 278 2.04 5.55 29.17
CA ASP A 278 2.88 4.94 30.19
C ASP A 278 4.12 5.79 30.51
N LYS A 279 4.68 6.51 29.52
CA LYS A 279 5.78 7.46 29.76
C LYS A 279 5.33 8.61 30.65
N GLN A 280 4.18 9.21 30.36
CA GLN A 280 3.61 10.28 31.18
C GLN A 280 3.34 9.85 32.62
N LEU A 281 2.73 8.67 32.80
CA LEU A 281 2.48 8.13 34.13
C LEU A 281 3.78 7.85 34.90
N ASN A 282 4.85 7.44 34.21
CA ASN A 282 6.15 7.23 34.82
C ASN A 282 6.83 8.55 35.22
N GLU A 283 6.75 9.58 34.39
CA GLU A 283 7.25 10.93 34.71
C GLU A 283 6.55 11.49 35.95
N ILE A 284 5.22 11.43 35.99
CA ILE A 284 4.44 11.90 37.14
C ILE A 284 4.75 11.06 38.41
N ARG A 285 4.94 9.75 38.27
CA ARG A 285 5.36 8.90 39.40
C ARG A 285 6.75 9.30 39.91
N ASN A 286 7.67 9.66 39.02
CA ASN A 286 8.99 10.15 39.42
C ASN A 286 8.90 11.49 40.17
N ILE A 287 8.06 12.42 39.70
CA ILE A 287 7.77 13.68 40.42
C ILE A 287 7.23 13.35 41.82
N LYS A 288 6.18 12.52 41.89
CA LYS A 288 5.57 12.08 43.15
C LYS A 288 6.63 11.59 44.13
N ASN A 289 7.49 10.66 43.71
CA ASN A 289 8.49 10.06 44.58
C ASN A 289 9.46 11.09 45.18
N LYS A 290 9.81 12.13 44.42
CA LYS A 290 10.70 13.19 44.90
C LYS A 290 10.01 14.16 45.87
N VAL A 291 8.76 14.54 45.59
CA VAL A 291 8.00 15.52 46.40
C VAL A 291 7.34 14.89 47.64
N ASN A 292 7.20 13.56 47.68
CA ASN A 292 6.43 12.83 48.68
C ASN A 292 6.78 13.16 50.14
N ARG A 293 8.04 13.49 50.42
CA ARG A 293 8.55 13.80 51.76
C ARG A 293 8.06 15.15 52.32
N TYR A 294 7.60 16.04 51.45
CA TYR A 294 7.13 17.38 51.82
C TYR A 294 5.60 17.49 51.89
N LEU A 295 4.90 16.56 51.24
CA LEU A 295 3.45 16.54 51.21
C LEU A 295 2.84 16.09 52.55
N THR A 296 1.69 16.65 52.91
CA THR A 296 0.87 16.15 54.01
C THR A 296 0.36 14.73 53.75
N SER A 297 0.00 13.99 54.79
CA SER A 297 -0.56 12.63 54.64
C SER A 297 -1.82 12.62 53.77
N GLU A 298 -2.64 13.68 53.84
CA GLU A 298 -3.86 13.83 53.04
C GLU A 298 -3.54 14.08 51.56
N ASP A 299 -2.62 15.01 51.26
CA ASP A 299 -2.20 15.30 49.89
C ASP A 299 -1.53 14.08 49.24
N ARG A 300 -0.73 13.32 50.01
CA ARG A 300 -0.14 12.05 49.54
C ARG A 300 -1.21 11.02 49.17
N ALA A 301 -2.21 10.84 50.02
CA ALA A 301 -3.30 9.90 49.78
C ALA A 301 -4.12 10.31 48.54
N LYS A 302 -4.39 11.61 48.36
CA LYS A 302 -5.09 12.15 47.19
C LYS A 302 -4.25 11.97 45.92
N PHE A 303 -2.94 12.23 45.95
CA PHE A 303 -2.06 11.97 44.82
C PHE A 303 -2.05 10.49 44.44
N ASP A 304 -1.93 9.58 45.40
CA ASP A 304 -2.04 8.15 45.14
C ASP A 304 -3.36 7.76 44.50
N LYS A 305 -4.47 8.38 44.93
CA LYS A 305 -5.79 8.15 44.36
C LYS A 305 -5.89 8.61 42.90
N GLU A 306 -5.45 9.83 42.57
CA GLU A 306 -5.48 10.33 41.20
C GLU A 306 -4.56 9.54 40.27
N LEU A 307 -3.34 9.20 40.74
CA LEU A 307 -2.42 8.37 39.98
C LEU A 307 -2.99 6.97 39.70
N ARG A 308 -3.70 6.37 40.67
CA ARG A 308 -4.41 5.10 40.46
C ARG A 308 -5.54 5.22 39.45
N LYS A 309 -6.37 6.26 39.53
CA LYS A 309 -7.45 6.49 38.55
C LYS A 309 -6.91 6.54 37.12
N ALA A 310 -5.83 7.29 36.88
CA ALA A 310 -5.22 7.38 35.55
C ALA A 310 -4.65 6.03 35.09
N GLN A 311 -4.04 5.27 35.99
CA GLN A 311 -3.57 3.90 35.70
C GLN A 311 -4.72 2.93 35.40
N ASP A 312 -5.83 3.05 36.12
CA ASP A 312 -7.01 2.20 35.94
C ASP A 312 -7.68 2.50 34.59
N VAL A 313 -7.81 3.78 34.22
CA VAL A 313 -8.27 4.20 32.88
C VAL A 313 -7.39 3.61 31.79
N ARG A 314 -6.06 3.72 31.93
CA ARG A 314 -5.10 3.14 30.98
C ARG A 314 -5.24 1.62 30.87
N ARG A 315 -5.53 0.92 31.97
CA ARG A 315 -5.65 -0.55 32.02
C ARG A 315 -6.99 -1.05 31.52
N ALA A 316 -7.97 -0.18 31.33
CA ALA A 316 -9.24 -0.57 30.76
C ALA A 316 -9.03 -1.13 29.35
N ARG A 317 -9.70 -2.26 29.06
CA ARG A 317 -9.58 -2.98 27.78
C ARG A 317 -9.99 -2.12 26.58
N ASP A 318 -10.95 -1.24 26.81
CA ASP A 318 -11.69 -0.51 25.79
C ASP A 318 -11.47 1.01 25.91
N VAL A 319 -10.24 1.42 26.20
CA VAL A 319 -9.90 2.84 26.38
C VAL A 319 -9.68 3.54 25.03
N SER A 320 -10.33 4.68 24.83
CA SER A 320 -10.11 5.53 23.66
C SER A 320 -8.90 6.45 23.84
N TYR A 321 -8.43 7.06 22.75
CA TYR A 321 -7.31 8.00 22.78
C TYR A 321 -7.60 9.21 23.66
N SER A 322 -8.80 9.80 23.52
CA SER A 322 -9.19 10.97 24.32
C SER A 322 -9.29 10.65 25.81
N ARG A 323 -9.95 9.54 26.17
CA ARG A 323 -10.15 9.12 27.55
C ARG A 323 -8.83 8.83 28.27
N ALA A 324 -7.88 8.19 27.58
CA ALA A 324 -6.56 7.93 28.15
C ALA A 324 -5.78 9.23 28.36
N ALA A 325 -5.86 10.17 27.41
CA ALA A 325 -5.22 11.48 27.52
C ALA A 325 -5.83 12.34 28.64
N GLU A 326 -7.15 12.38 28.76
CA GLU A 326 -7.89 13.09 29.81
C GLU A 326 -7.45 12.66 31.21
N GLY A 327 -7.30 11.34 31.43
CA GLY A 327 -6.79 10.81 32.70
C GLY A 327 -5.39 11.31 33.05
N VAL A 328 -4.54 11.56 32.06
CA VAL A 328 -3.21 12.16 32.25
C VAL A 328 -3.32 13.67 32.50
N TYR A 329 -4.17 14.38 31.76
CA TYR A 329 -4.36 15.82 31.93
C TYR A 329 -4.88 16.17 33.33
N ILE A 330 -5.93 15.47 33.81
CA ILE A 330 -6.44 15.63 35.18
C ILE A 330 -5.33 15.42 36.22
N LEU A 331 -4.47 14.43 36.00
CA LEU A 331 -3.36 14.15 36.90
C LEU A 331 -2.29 15.25 36.86
N ARG A 332 -1.98 15.81 35.69
CA ARG A 332 -1.07 16.95 35.55
C ARG A 332 -1.62 18.19 36.24
N ASP A 333 -2.89 18.50 36.06
CA ASP A 333 -3.57 19.63 36.69
C ASP A 333 -3.50 19.52 38.22
N TYR A 334 -3.76 18.33 38.75
CA TYR A 334 -3.62 18.08 40.18
C TYR A 334 -2.16 18.27 40.69
N VAL A 335 -1.15 17.87 39.90
CA VAL A 335 0.25 18.13 40.25
C VAL A 335 0.58 19.62 40.22
N ASN A 336 0.01 20.37 39.26
CA ASN A 336 0.15 21.82 39.19
C ASN A 336 -0.51 22.51 40.40
N GLU A 337 -1.69 22.05 40.85
CA GLU A 337 -2.34 22.51 42.09
C GLU A 337 -1.46 22.26 43.32
N LEU A 338 -0.85 21.07 43.42
CA LEU A 338 0.07 20.74 44.51
C LEU A 338 1.31 21.64 44.49
N ARG A 339 1.87 21.93 43.32
CA ARG A 339 2.97 22.89 43.18
C ARG A 339 2.58 24.27 43.68
N ALA A 340 1.39 24.77 43.32
CA ALA A 340 0.90 26.07 43.78
C ALA A 340 0.75 26.13 45.32
N LYS A 341 0.47 24.99 45.96
CA LYS A 341 0.40 24.86 47.42
C LYS A 341 1.78 24.76 48.09
N TYR A 342 2.77 24.17 47.40
CA TYR A 342 4.13 23.91 47.91
C TYR A 342 5.21 24.38 46.90
N PRO A 343 5.32 25.71 46.65
CA PRO A 343 6.13 26.23 45.56
C PRO A 343 7.63 25.99 45.77
N GLU A 344 8.17 26.32 46.94
CA GLU A 344 9.61 26.22 47.26
C GLU A 344 10.10 24.76 47.19
N GLU A 345 9.28 23.82 47.65
CA GLU A 345 9.62 22.40 47.65
C GLU A 345 9.63 21.84 46.22
N PHE A 346 8.67 22.22 45.38
CA PHE A 346 8.66 21.80 43.99
C PHE A 346 9.80 22.44 43.19
N GLU A 347 10.08 23.73 43.39
CA GLU A 347 11.15 24.46 42.70
C GLU A 347 12.52 23.86 43.01
N SER A 348 12.81 23.61 44.29
CA SER A 348 14.08 23.00 44.71
C SER A 348 14.28 21.58 44.18
N ILE A 349 13.22 20.75 44.17
CA ILE A 349 13.31 19.33 43.79
C ILE A 349 13.35 19.11 42.29
N LEU A 350 12.61 19.93 41.55
CA LEU A 350 12.52 19.84 40.09
C LEU A 350 13.54 20.74 39.39
N ALA A 351 14.34 21.49 40.17
CA ALA A 351 15.32 22.46 39.68
C ALA A 351 14.69 23.51 38.76
N LEU A 352 13.51 24.01 39.16
CA LEU A 352 12.79 25.08 38.47
C LEU A 352 13.27 26.43 39.02
N ARG A 353 13.27 27.47 38.20
CA ARG A 353 13.44 28.86 38.63
C ARG A 353 12.20 29.33 39.38
N GLU A 354 12.35 30.37 40.19
CA GLU A 354 11.23 30.98 40.93
C GLU A 354 10.10 31.36 39.96
N GLY A 355 8.90 30.81 40.21
CA GLY A 355 7.73 31.03 39.36
C GLY A 355 7.66 30.16 38.10
N GLU A 356 8.70 29.41 37.73
CA GLU A 356 8.74 28.58 36.52
C GLU A 356 7.82 27.35 36.59
N THR A 357 7.00 27.12 35.56
CA THR A 357 6.04 26.01 35.52
C THR A 357 6.71 24.65 35.30
N ILE A 358 6.02 23.58 35.74
CA ILE A 358 6.46 22.22 35.40
C ILE A 358 6.32 22.06 33.89
N HIS A 359 7.44 21.89 33.20
CA HIS A 359 7.43 21.60 31.78
C HIS A 359 6.95 20.16 31.55
N TRP A 360 5.71 20.02 31.10
CA TRP A 360 5.15 18.75 30.68
C TRP A 360 5.56 18.44 29.24
N SER A 361 6.04 17.24 28.95
CA SER A 361 6.29 16.86 27.56
C SER A 361 4.97 16.79 26.79
N GLU A 362 4.90 17.46 25.65
CA GLU A 362 3.72 17.38 24.78
C GLU A 362 3.61 15.98 24.16
N PHE A 363 2.36 15.56 23.94
CA PHE A 363 2.10 14.35 23.18
C PHE A 363 0.84 14.50 22.33
N ASN A 364 0.91 13.98 21.10
CA ASN A 364 -0.21 14.05 20.18
C ASN A 364 -1.29 13.02 20.54
N VAL A 365 -2.54 13.49 20.65
CA VAL A 365 -3.72 12.67 20.83
C VAL A 365 -4.33 12.42 19.45
N GLN A 366 -4.41 11.15 19.05
CA GLN A 366 -5.01 10.78 17.77
C GLN A 366 -6.49 11.16 17.76
N SER A 367 -6.98 11.66 16.62
CA SER A 367 -8.41 11.91 16.46
C SER A 367 -9.20 10.61 16.55
N GLU A 368 -10.34 10.64 17.25
CA GLU A 368 -11.26 9.51 17.26
C GLU A 368 -12.10 9.44 15.98
N LEU A 369 -12.26 10.57 15.29
CA LEU A 369 -12.91 10.66 13.99
C LEU A 369 -11.83 10.84 12.92
N PRO A 370 -11.56 9.82 12.10
CA PRO A 370 -10.60 9.92 11.02
C PRO A 370 -11.00 11.01 10.02
N ASP A 371 -10.04 11.79 9.56
CA ASP A 371 -10.26 12.80 8.53
C ASP A 371 -10.51 12.11 7.17
N PRO A 372 -11.68 12.33 6.52
CA PRO A 372 -11.96 11.82 5.20
C PRO A 372 -10.87 12.17 4.17
N ALA A 373 -10.28 13.37 4.24
CA ALA A 373 -9.26 13.82 3.29
C ALA A 373 -7.94 13.05 3.45
N ARG A 374 -7.63 12.59 4.66
CA ARG A 374 -6.49 11.68 4.89
C ARG A 374 -6.78 10.30 4.35
N ILE A 375 -8.00 9.80 4.53
CA ILE A 375 -8.42 8.52 3.94
C ILE A 375 -8.38 8.61 2.42
N ALA A 376 -8.73 9.75 1.82
CA ALA A 376 -8.67 10.02 0.38
C ALA A 376 -7.25 9.83 -0.22
N LYS A 377 -6.20 10.00 0.59
CA LYS A 377 -4.80 9.79 0.17
C LYS A 377 -4.39 8.31 0.03
N ILE A 378 -5.22 7.36 0.49
CA ILE A 378 -4.93 5.92 0.36
C ILE A 378 -5.18 5.47 -1.09
N ILE A 379 -4.11 5.36 -1.87
CA ILE A 379 -4.14 5.16 -3.33
C ILE A 379 -4.98 3.95 -3.74
N TRP A 380 -4.69 2.76 -3.21
CA TRP A 380 -5.35 1.52 -3.65
C TRP A 380 -6.85 1.48 -3.32
N LEU A 381 -7.26 2.20 -2.28
CA LEU A 381 -8.65 2.27 -1.82
C LEU A 381 -9.46 3.21 -2.71
N ASN A 382 -8.89 4.38 -3.04
CA ASN A 382 -9.62 5.43 -3.72
C ASN A 382 -9.44 5.41 -5.24
N ASN A 383 -8.48 4.69 -5.78
CA ASN A 383 -8.37 4.47 -7.22
C ASN A 383 -9.12 3.20 -7.62
N PRO A 384 -9.76 3.17 -8.81
CA PRO A 384 -10.43 1.95 -9.23
C PRO A 384 -9.36 0.88 -9.47
N SER A 385 -9.67 -0.40 -9.27
CA SER A 385 -8.69 -1.45 -9.59
C SER A 385 -8.57 -1.61 -11.09
N PHE A 386 -9.58 -1.15 -11.82
CA PHE A 386 -9.70 -1.24 -13.26
C PHE A 386 -9.90 0.17 -13.81
N ASP A 387 -9.02 0.59 -14.70
CA ASP A 387 -9.06 1.93 -15.31
C ASP A 387 -9.96 1.97 -16.56
N PHE A 388 -10.80 0.94 -16.74
CA PHE A 388 -11.74 0.84 -17.85
C PHE A 388 -13.13 0.41 -17.35
N LEU A 389 -14.16 0.84 -18.09
CA LEU A 389 -15.51 0.29 -17.99
C LEU A 389 -15.71 -0.59 -19.22
N PRO A 390 -15.87 -1.91 -19.06
CA PRO A 390 -16.00 -2.81 -20.20
C PRO A 390 -17.28 -2.54 -20.96
N ASP A 391 -17.24 -2.77 -22.27
CA ASP A 391 -18.43 -2.67 -23.12
C ASP A 391 -19.54 -3.60 -22.61
N GLY A 392 -20.76 -3.05 -22.55
CA GLY A 392 -21.92 -3.75 -22.02
C GLY A 392 -22.02 -3.75 -20.48
N PHE A 393 -21.11 -3.08 -19.76
CA PHE A 393 -21.22 -2.96 -18.32
C PHE A 393 -22.44 -2.14 -17.92
N LYS A 394 -23.39 -2.82 -17.28
CA LYS A 394 -24.50 -2.22 -16.55
C LYS A 394 -24.45 -2.79 -15.14
N PRO A 395 -24.19 -1.96 -14.12
CA PRO A 395 -24.19 -2.44 -12.75
C PRO A 395 -25.57 -3.00 -12.41
N LYS A 396 -25.62 -4.02 -11.55
CA LYS A 396 -26.89 -4.50 -11.02
C LYS A 396 -27.58 -3.39 -10.24
N ASP A 397 -28.91 -3.37 -10.35
CA ASP A 397 -29.77 -2.51 -9.55
C ASP A 397 -29.90 -3.01 -8.08
N SER A 398 -29.11 -4.00 -7.65
CA SER A 398 -29.16 -4.52 -6.28
C SER A 398 -28.36 -3.66 -5.31
N GLU A 399 -28.95 -3.41 -4.13
CA GLU A 399 -28.29 -2.75 -3.00
C GLU A 399 -27.50 -3.78 -2.18
N GLU A 400 -26.36 -4.20 -2.71
CA GLU A 400 -25.47 -5.16 -2.05
C GLU A 400 -24.17 -4.52 -1.53
N ILE A 401 -23.92 -3.25 -1.85
CA ILE A 401 -22.68 -2.58 -1.48
C ILE A 401 -22.83 -1.97 -0.09
N ILE A 402 -21.96 -2.34 0.84
CA ILE A 402 -21.91 -1.68 2.14
C ILE A 402 -21.46 -0.23 1.94
N VAL A 403 -22.34 0.72 2.24
CA VAL A 403 -22.09 2.17 2.15
C VAL A 403 -22.04 2.84 3.53
N GLY A 404 -22.29 2.09 4.60
CA GLY A 404 -22.15 2.55 5.97
C GLY A 404 -22.24 1.40 6.98
N TYR A 405 -21.70 1.62 8.18
CA TYR A 405 -21.74 0.66 9.30
C TYR A 405 -22.63 1.11 10.46
N GLY A 406 -23.47 2.13 10.25
CA GLY A 406 -24.42 2.64 11.23
C GLY A 406 -23.71 3.03 12.53
N HIS A 407 -23.19 4.26 12.56
CA HIS A 407 -22.27 4.83 13.56
C HIS A 407 -22.44 4.30 15.01
N ASP A 408 -23.68 4.11 15.47
CA ASP A 408 -23.98 3.60 16.82
C ASP A 408 -24.91 2.36 16.88
N ASN A 409 -25.62 2.03 15.79
CA ASN A 409 -26.75 1.09 15.84
C ASN A 409 -26.43 -0.35 15.40
N ASN A 410 -25.14 -0.69 15.25
CA ASN A 410 -24.67 -1.99 14.76
C ASN A 410 -25.49 -2.51 13.57
N LYS A 411 -25.69 -1.63 12.57
CA LYS A 411 -26.50 -1.92 11.38
C LYS A 411 -25.68 -1.64 10.13
N LEU A 412 -25.76 -2.52 9.14
CA LEU A 412 -25.17 -2.27 7.83
C LEU A 412 -26.13 -1.45 6.99
N GLU A 413 -25.60 -0.43 6.35
CA GLU A 413 -26.28 0.37 5.34
C GLU A 413 -25.80 -0.11 3.99
N TYR A 414 -26.76 -0.47 3.14
CA TYR A 414 -26.50 -0.95 1.79
C TYR A 414 -26.90 0.11 0.78
N GLY A 415 -26.19 0.12 -0.34
CA GLY A 415 -26.46 1.01 -1.45
C GLY A 415 -26.09 0.35 -2.77
N SER A 416 -26.37 1.08 -3.85
CA SER A 416 -26.07 0.65 -5.22
C SER A 416 -24.63 0.98 -5.62
N TYR A 417 -24.25 0.52 -6.81
CA TYR A 417 -23.00 0.92 -7.45
C TYR A 417 -22.86 2.44 -7.62
N GLU A 418 -23.97 3.13 -7.91
CA GLU A 418 -23.98 4.58 -8.06
C GLU A 418 -23.76 5.28 -6.72
N THR A 419 -24.34 4.75 -5.63
CA THR A 419 -24.09 5.24 -4.27
C THR A 419 -22.60 5.15 -3.92
N TYR A 420 -21.94 4.02 -4.22
CA TYR A 420 -20.50 3.87 -4.03
C TYR A 420 -19.70 4.91 -4.82
N LYS A 421 -20.02 5.10 -6.10
CA LYS A 421 -19.32 6.05 -6.97
C LYS A 421 -19.44 7.48 -6.42
N ASN A 422 -20.65 7.89 -6.05
CA ASN A 422 -20.90 9.20 -5.43
C ASN A 422 -20.14 9.38 -4.11
N ASN A 423 -20.14 8.39 -3.24
CA ASN A 423 -19.42 8.45 -1.96
C ASN A 423 -17.90 8.56 -2.18
N ARG A 424 -17.38 7.83 -3.16
CA ARG A 424 -15.96 7.88 -3.53
C ARG A 424 -15.56 9.23 -4.13
N GLU A 425 -16.40 9.82 -4.98
CA GLU A 425 -16.18 11.17 -5.53
C GLU A 425 -16.17 12.22 -4.42
N LYS A 426 -17.14 12.16 -3.50
CA LYS A 426 -17.17 13.02 -2.30
C LYS A 426 -15.92 12.86 -1.44
N LEU A 427 -15.48 11.63 -1.21
CA LEU A 427 -14.25 11.35 -0.45
C LEU A 427 -13.02 11.98 -1.12
N ARG A 428 -12.90 11.88 -2.44
CA ARG A 428 -11.80 12.50 -3.20
C ARG A 428 -11.85 14.03 -3.22
N ALA A 429 -13.04 14.60 -3.11
CA ALA A 429 -13.25 16.05 -3.05
C ALA A 429 -13.08 16.63 -1.64
N SER A 430 -12.86 15.80 -0.62
CA SER A 430 -12.66 16.29 0.75
C SER A 430 -11.31 17.00 0.90
N GLU A 431 -11.35 18.18 1.54
CA GLU A 431 -10.18 18.98 1.87
C GLU A 431 -9.77 18.70 3.32
N GLU A 432 -8.46 18.63 3.59
CA GLU A 432 -7.98 18.36 4.94
C GLU A 432 -8.41 19.46 5.90
N VAL A 433 -8.95 19.06 7.04
CA VAL A 433 -9.26 19.98 8.12
C VAL A 433 -7.94 20.37 8.78
N ILE A 434 -7.36 21.48 8.33
CA ILE A 434 -6.26 22.11 9.03
C ILE A 434 -6.87 22.79 10.26
N ASN A 435 -6.71 22.18 11.45
CA ASN A 435 -6.97 22.91 12.69
C ASN A 435 -6.13 24.19 12.64
N PRO A 436 -6.74 25.39 12.72
CA PRO A 436 -5.98 26.61 12.72
C PRO A 436 -4.97 26.53 13.86
N ASP A 437 -3.70 26.67 13.50
CA ASP A 437 -2.62 26.88 14.46
C ASP A 437 -2.93 28.22 15.12
N PHE A 438 -3.55 28.18 16.30
CA PHE A 438 -3.67 29.36 17.17
C PHE A 438 -2.28 29.63 17.75
N GLY A 439 -1.35 30.00 16.88
CA GLY A 439 -0.13 30.69 17.26
C GLY A 439 -0.52 31.98 17.98
N ASP A 440 0.23 32.26 19.05
CA ASP A 440 0.00 33.33 20.02
C ASP A 440 -0.75 34.55 19.48
N GLU A 441 -1.78 34.95 20.24
CA GLU A 441 -2.49 36.22 20.08
C GLU A 441 -1.52 37.37 19.83
N ASN A 442 -1.51 37.89 18.60
CA ASN A 442 -1.40 39.32 18.27
C ASN A 442 -1.38 39.53 16.75
N SER A 443 -2.54 39.80 16.16
CA SER A 443 -2.79 41.01 15.35
C SER A 443 -4.11 40.92 14.56
N ASP A 444 -5.02 41.81 14.96
CA ASP A 444 -5.97 42.57 14.15
C ASP A 444 -7.02 41.84 13.28
N SER A 445 -8.19 41.71 13.91
CA SER A 445 -9.52 42.11 13.42
C SER A 445 -9.72 42.26 11.90
N ASN A 446 -10.42 41.28 11.32
CA ASN A 446 -11.74 41.41 10.70
C ASN A 446 -11.89 40.36 9.60
N LYS A 447 -12.60 39.29 9.92
CA LYS A 447 -13.59 38.69 9.01
C LYS A 447 -14.57 37.87 9.85
N THR A 448 -15.76 38.42 9.91
CA THR A 448 -17.03 37.83 10.33
C THR A 448 -17.03 36.31 10.41
N SER A 449 -17.25 35.84 11.63
CA SER A 449 -17.81 34.55 11.99
C SER A 449 -18.88 34.10 10.98
N ASN A 450 -18.74 32.88 10.48
CA ASN A 450 -19.91 32.07 10.14
C ASN A 450 -19.75 30.76 10.91
N ASP A 451 -20.36 30.72 12.09
CA ASP A 451 -20.59 29.50 12.85
C ASP A 451 -21.44 28.56 11.99
N GLY A 452 -20.78 27.61 11.34
CA GLY A 452 -21.41 26.58 10.54
C GLY A 452 -21.00 25.22 11.07
N TYR A 453 -21.68 24.73 12.11
CA TYR A 453 -21.71 23.30 12.38
C TYR A 453 -22.25 22.61 11.13
N LEU A 454 -21.40 21.90 10.39
CA LEU A 454 -21.84 20.96 9.37
C LEU A 454 -22.29 19.68 10.10
N ILE A 455 -23.58 19.62 10.39
CA ILE A 455 -24.26 18.38 10.75
C ILE A 455 -24.33 17.54 9.48
N PHE A 456 -23.63 16.41 9.46
CA PHE A 456 -23.79 15.39 8.43
C PHE A 456 -25.13 14.68 8.67
N ASP A 457 -26.09 14.87 7.77
CA ASP A 457 -27.36 14.13 7.73
C ASP A 457 -27.26 13.08 6.61
N PHE A 458 -27.06 11.82 7.00
CA PHE A 458 -27.10 10.67 6.11
C PHE A 458 -28.43 9.95 6.32
N ASN A 459 -29.46 10.40 5.59
CA ASN A 459 -30.70 9.63 5.42
C ASN A 459 -30.51 8.52 4.39
#